data_AF-A0A9P9DEI6-F1
#
_entry.id   AF-A0A9P9DEI6-F1
#
_cell.length_a   1.000
_cell.length_b   1.000
_cell.length_c   1.000
_cell.angle_alpha   90.00
_cell.angle_beta   90.00
_cell.angle_gamma   90.00
#
_symmetry.space_group_name_H-M   'P 1'
#
loop_
_entity.id
_entity.type
_entity.pdbx_description
1 polymer ?
#
loop_
_entity_poly.entity_id
_entity_poly.type
_entity_poly.pdbx_seq_one_letter_code
_entity_poly.pdbx_strand_id
1 'polypeptide(L)'
;MDKLIGAENSTMANSPTIHSTFSVTSGHLCFGSLHNIWQGASAPLQGFPTARPQTSGTVIIHRIDHNVPALNGTWNVFQLVGSESNDTAAWFVAQSDVDPKEEIDKILRVSGSPYEADHGSTMNNDDTSQAGIFVINRYDWGYYDRRFYDEIGEGEEEGKNDGLANSNSLGLVDHSDAQEMVHQWKEQRPSERGRANHGIWLYIPRGEYMFGRFGFDDTHTAARSFLFFSMYTEFTRTSFKGASGTLRRPETPQERFERRLSEGVDFSGIETIYDMLSDRGVLPGPAPPPPASERLGPYDSSDYILREQDIDALRLYLYEPEEHFIQNGIDFTAARLNKPVYGFVDPWKQPLLDLLNEMTLSYLEHFVLPHLCGDNITAIAEALFPNHNGDFYRHFTQPDKSPVQDFDMSYVSSRIRGFLESQSQDKSRVFEDKAVRGICRVAAYILTEVFEMANNAAIDERRDKILPCDIRIVVLLDWEILRLVSFSKVFWEGKV
;
A
#
# COMPACT_ATOMS: atom_id res chain seq x y z
N MET A 1 33.32 -6.59 57.93
CA MET A 1 34.56 -6.33 57.19
C MET A 1 34.56 -7.28 56.00
N ASP A 2 34.31 -6.90 54.76
CA ASP A 2 34.19 -5.56 54.17
C ASP A 2 33.21 -5.60 52.98
N LYS A 3 32.35 -4.58 52.93
CA LYS A 3 31.72 -4.07 51.72
C LYS A 3 32.81 -3.39 50.88
N LEU A 4 32.79 -3.54 49.56
CA LEU A 4 33.38 -2.68 48.51
C LEU A 4 33.00 -3.34 47.17
N ILE A 5 32.45 -2.74 46.11
CA ILE A 5 31.99 -1.40 45.74
C ILE A 5 30.91 -1.64 44.67
N GLY A 6 29.83 -0.86 44.70
CA GLY A 6 28.84 -0.86 43.63
C GLY A 6 29.41 -0.31 42.32
N ALA A 7 29.24 -1.07 41.24
CA ALA A 7 29.28 -0.51 39.91
C ALA A 7 27.93 0.19 39.68
N GLU A 8 27.86 1.48 40.00
CA GLU A 8 26.92 2.38 39.35
C GLU A 8 27.30 2.45 37.87
N ASN A 9 26.82 1.49 37.08
CA ASN A 9 26.62 1.73 35.66
C ASN A 9 25.45 2.71 35.56
N SER A 10 25.75 4.00 35.62
CA SER A 10 24.83 5.02 35.13
C SER A 10 24.63 4.73 33.64
N THR A 11 23.52 4.10 33.29
CA THR A 11 22.98 4.16 31.93
C THR A 11 22.67 5.63 31.67
N MET A 12 23.63 6.38 31.09
CA MET A 12 23.35 7.71 30.55
C MET A 12 22.23 7.53 29.53
N ALA A 13 21.04 8.04 29.86
CA ALA A 13 19.95 8.12 28.92
C ALA A 13 20.36 9.07 27.79
N ASN A 14 20.83 8.50 26.69
CA ASN A 14 21.24 9.21 25.48
C ASN A 14 20.02 9.93 24.88
N SER A 15 19.94 11.23 25.15
CA SER A 15 18.87 12.11 24.69
C SER A 15 19.22 12.74 23.34
N PRO A 16 18.23 13.09 22.50
CA PRO A 16 18.48 13.74 21.22
C PRO A 16 19.31 15.03 21.40
N THR A 17 20.39 15.17 20.63
CA THR A 17 21.21 16.38 20.64
C THR A 17 20.57 17.46 19.79
N ILE A 18 20.31 18.62 20.37
CA ILE A 18 19.90 19.81 19.64
C ILE A 18 21.08 20.27 18.77
N HIS A 19 20.89 20.28 17.45
CA HIS A 19 21.87 20.75 16.48
C HIS A 19 21.96 22.28 16.47
N SER A 20 20.80 22.94 16.46
CA SER A 20 20.67 24.39 16.44
C SER A 20 19.27 24.80 16.90
N THR A 21 19.06 26.10 17.07
CA THR A 21 17.76 26.68 17.37
C THR A 21 17.50 27.91 16.48
N PHE A 22 16.23 28.24 16.27
CA PHE A 22 15.79 29.52 15.70
C PHE A 22 14.49 29.97 16.39
N SER A 23 14.07 31.22 16.16
CA SER A 23 12.89 31.81 16.81
C SER A 23 11.77 32.09 15.82
N VAL A 24 10.56 31.71 16.20
CA VAL A 24 9.30 32.09 15.53
C VAL A 24 8.61 33.15 16.36
N THR A 25 8.31 34.29 15.74
CA THR A 25 7.71 35.47 16.37
C THR A 25 6.46 35.96 15.64
N SER A 26 6.34 35.70 14.34
CA SER A 26 5.18 36.13 13.54
C SER A 26 3.93 35.27 13.73
N GLY A 27 4.08 34.09 14.34
CA GLY A 27 3.03 33.08 14.43
C GLY A 27 2.89 32.22 13.17
N HIS A 28 3.79 32.38 12.19
CA HIS A 28 3.75 31.68 10.92
C HIS A 28 5.15 31.30 10.43
N LEU A 29 5.23 30.17 9.73
CA LEU A 29 6.44 29.69 9.07
C LEU A 29 6.24 29.67 7.55
N CYS A 30 7.23 30.16 6.81
CA CYS A 30 7.40 29.94 5.38
C CYS A 30 8.37 28.77 5.15
N PHE A 31 8.13 27.97 4.11
CA PHE A 31 8.95 26.77 3.86
C PHE A 31 9.15 26.45 2.37
N GLY A 32 10.11 25.56 2.08
CA GLY A 32 10.38 25.04 0.74
C GLY A 32 11.68 25.57 0.12
N SER A 33 11.78 25.49 -1.21
CA SER A 33 12.85 26.15 -1.98
C SER A 33 12.78 27.69 -1.84
N LEU A 34 13.80 28.41 -2.31
CA LEU A 34 13.87 29.87 -2.18
C LEU A 34 12.63 30.59 -2.76
N HIS A 35 12.18 30.21 -3.95
CA HIS A 35 10.97 30.76 -4.56
C HIS A 35 9.68 30.35 -3.82
N ASN A 36 9.65 29.16 -3.20
CA ASN A 36 8.52 28.73 -2.38
C ASN A 36 8.43 29.54 -1.09
N ILE A 37 9.55 29.80 -0.41
CA ILE A 37 9.60 30.67 0.78
C ILE A 37 9.12 32.09 0.42
N TRP A 38 9.54 32.59 -0.74
CA TRP A 38 9.08 33.89 -1.24
C TRP A 38 7.57 33.92 -1.52
N GLN A 39 7.04 32.85 -2.14
CA GLN A 39 5.59 32.64 -2.32
C GLN A 39 4.87 32.64 -0.97
N GLY A 40 5.41 31.92 0.02
CA GLY A 40 4.88 31.86 1.38
C GLY A 40 4.73 33.23 2.02
N ALA A 41 5.79 34.03 1.95
CA ALA A 41 5.84 35.38 2.51
C ALA A 41 4.94 36.39 1.79
N SER A 42 4.64 36.13 0.51
CA SER A 42 3.83 37.02 -0.34
C SER A 42 2.34 36.63 -0.37
N ALA A 43 2.01 35.43 0.09
CA ALA A 43 0.66 34.92 0.13
C ALA A 43 -0.09 35.38 1.41
N PRO A 44 -1.43 35.41 1.40
CA PRO A 44 -2.20 35.58 2.62
C PRO A 44 -1.85 34.48 3.65
N LEU A 45 -1.80 34.88 4.92
CA LEU A 45 -1.58 33.95 6.03
C LEU A 45 -2.70 32.91 6.08
N GLN A 46 -2.32 31.64 6.08
CA GLN A 46 -3.26 30.54 6.14
C GLN A 46 -3.62 30.15 7.58
N GLY A 47 -4.80 29.54 7.74
CA GLY A 47 -5.14 28.74 8.92
C GLY A 47 -4.60 27.31 8.79
N PHE A 48 -5.24 26.34 9.45
CA PHE A 48 -4.89 24.92 9.25
C PHE A 48 -5.01 24.56 7.76
N PRO A 49 -3.97 23.98 7.13
CA PRO A 49 -4.02 23.63 5.73
C PRO A 49 -5.08 22.55 5.46
N THR A 50 -6.03 22.83 4.58
CA THR A 50 -7.06 21.86 4.13
C THR A 50 -6.82 21.39 2.69
N ALA A 51 -5.56 21.45 2.23
CA ALA A 51 -5.22 21.15 0.84
C ALA A 51 -5.48 19.66 0.54
N ARG A 52 -6.52 19.39 -0.27
CA ARG A 52 -6.79 18.05 -0.78
C ARG A 52 -5.95 17.78 -2.03
N PRO A 53 -5.53 16.53 -2.25
CA PRO A 53 -4.77 16.16 -3.45
C PRO A 53 -5.58 16.46 -4.72
N GLN A 54 -4.89 16.92 -5.75
CA GLN A 54 -5.44 17.18 -7.08
C GLN A 54 -4.61 16.44 -8.13
N THR A 55 -5.28 15.82 -9.10
CA THR A 55 -4.61 15.18 -10.23
C THR A 55 -4.10 16.26 -11.19
N SER A 56 -2.81 16.17 -11.55
CA SER A 56 -2.18 17.03 -12.55
C SER A 56 -1.35 16.16 -13.51
N GLY A 57 -1.92 15.82 -14.67
CA GLY A 57 -1.29 14.88 -15.61
C GLY A 57 -1.12 13.50 -14.98
N THR A 58 0.10 12.97 -14.93
CA THR A 58 0.44 11.66 -14.32
C THR A 58 0.90 11.78 -12.87
N VAL A 59 0.76 12.96 -12.24
CA VAL A 59 1.17 13.18 -10.84
C VAL A 59 0.02 13.73 -10.01
N ILE A 60 0.05 13.44 -8.71
CA ILE A 60 -0.87 14.00 -7.72
C ILE A 60 -0.10 15.07 -6.95
N ILE A 61 -0.68 16.27 -6.88
CA ILE A 61 -0.10 17.43 -6.19
C ILE A 61 -1.10 18.02 -5.20
N HIS A 62 -0.59 18.61 -4.12
CA HIS A 62 -1.34 19.51 -3.27
C HIS A 62 -1.03 20.94 -3.67
N ARG A 63 -2.06 21.78 -3.80
CA ARG A 63 -1.86 23.21 -3.98
C ARG A 63 -1.63 23.86 -2.62
N ILE A 64 -0.38 24.21 -2.33
CA ILE A 64 0.07 24.75 -1.03
C ILE A 64 0.59 26.17 -1.23
N ASP A 65 0.33 27.13 -0.33
CA ASP A 65 0.89 28.48 -0.48
C ASP A 65 2.22 28.69 0.25
N HIS A 66 2.81 27.61 0.78
CA HIS A 66 4.14 27.61 1.42
C HIS A 66 4.27 28.50 2.65
N ASN A 67 3.15 28.81 3.32
CA ASN A 67 3.13 29.29 4.70
C ASN A 67 2.15 28.47 5.55
N VAL A 68 2.45 28.31 6.84
CA VAL A 68 1.59 27.63 7.84
C VAL A 68 1.58 28.39 9.16
N PRO A 69 0.48 28.39 9.92
CA PRO A 69 0.50 28.89 11.29
C PRO A 69 1.42 28.00 12.14
N ALA A 70 2.15 28.61 13.06
CA ALA A 70 3.17 27.95 13.87
C ALA A 70 3.22 28.54 15.29
N LEU A 71 3.59 27.71 16.26
CA LEU A 71 3.77 28.17 17.63
C LEU A 71 4.93 29.16 17.71
N ASN A 72 4.68 30.30 18.35
CA ASN A 72 5.73 31.25 18.69
C ASN A 72 6.71 30.67 19.71
N GLY A 73 7.94 31.16 19.68
CA GLY A 73 9.00 30.80 20.61
C GLY A 73 10.20 30.17 19.92
N THR A 74 11.01 29.45 20.71
CA THR A 74 12.22 28.80 20.23
C THR A 74 11.89 27.43 19.64
N TRP A 75 12.45 27.15 18.46
CA TRP A 75 12.36 25.87 17.79
C TRP A 75 13.73 25.20 17.78
N ASN A 76 13.76 23.95 18.24
CA ASN A 76 14.93 23.08 18.26
C ASN A 76 15.02 22.31 16.95
N VAL A 77 16.22 22.29 16.36
CA VAL A 77 16.54 21.54 15.15
C VAL A 77 17.34 20.30 15.57
N PHE A 78 16.91 19.13 15.12
CA PHE A 78 17.52 17.85 15.38
C PHE A 78 17.97 17.20 14.07
N GLN A 79 19.23 16.77 14.03
CA GLN A 79 19.75 15.98 12.93
C GLN A 79 19.34 14.52 13.13
N LEU A 80 18.76 13.91 12.11
CA LEU A 80 18.47 12.49 12.07
C LEU A 80 19.54 11.80 11.22
N VAL A 81 20.18 10.78 11.79
CA VAL A 81 21.36 10.14 11.19
C VAL A 81 21.11 8.66 10.92
N GLY A 82 21.67 8.17 9.82
CA GLY A 82 21.68 6.74 9.51
C GLY A 82 22.52 5.97 10.54
N SER A 83 22.01 4.86 11.04
CA SER A 83 22.65 4.10 12.13
C SER A 83 24.03 3.53 11.75
N GLU A 84 24.29 3.33 10.45
CA GLU A 84 25.56 2.78 9.96
C GLU A 84 26.53 3.86 9.45
N SER A 85 26.04 4.84 8.69
CA SER A 85 26.89 5.87 8.09
C SER A 85 27.15 7.06 9.02
N ASN A 86 26.25 7.30 9.98
CA ASN A 86 26.17 8.53 10.77
C ASN A 86 26.00 9.80 9.90
N ASP A 87 25.66 9.64 8.62
CA ASP A 87 25.34 10.74 7.72
C ASP A 87 23.93 11.27 7.98
N THR A 88 23.70 12.54 7.66
CA THR A 88 22.36 13.14 7.71
C THR A 88 21.41 12.40 6.77
N ALA A 89 20.42 11.72 7.34
CA ALA A 89 19.38 11.04 6.58
C ALA A 89 18.06 11.84 6.53
N ALA A 90 17.82 12.66 7.55
CA ALA A 90 16.62 13.48 7.69
C ALA A 90 16.84 14.60 8.72
N TRP A 91 15.87 15.51 8.82
CA TRP A 91 15.83 16.57 9.82
C TRP A 91 14.49 16.58 10.53
N PHE A 92 14.53 16.81 11.85
CA PHE A 92 13.33 17.03 12.64
C PHE A 92 13.44 18.35 13.37
N VAL A 93 12.40 19.17 13.29
CA VAL A 93 12.33 20.49 13.93
C VAL A 93 11.11 20.49 14.85
N ALA A 94 11.24 20.97 16.07
CA ALA A 94 10.12 21.06 16.99
C ALA A 94 10.24 22.27 17.90
N GLN A 95 9.10 22.85 18.30
CA GLN A 95 9.06 23.88 19.33
C GLN A 95 9.65 23.35 20.65
N SER A 96 10.27 24.21 21.44
CA SER A 96 11.13 23.82 22.57
C SER A 96 10.45 23.00 23.67
N ASP A 97 9.14 23.11 23.83
CA ASP A 97 8.33 22.43 24.84
C ASP A 97 7.73 21.11 24.32
N VAL A 98 7.98 20.76 23.05
CA VAL A 98 7.54 19.51 22.44
C VAL A 98 8.59 18.42 22.66
N ASP A 99 8.18 17.25 23.18
CA ASP A 99 9.06 16.08 23.21
C ASP A 99 9.31 15.58 21.77
N PRO A 100 10.56 15.61 21.29
CA PRO A 100 10.83 15.30 19.90
C PRO A 100 10.63 13.81 19.56
N LYS A 101 10.75 12.91 20.54
CA LYS A 101 10.57 11.47 20.32
C LYS A 101 9.09 11.12 20.23
N GLU A 102 8.26 11.67 21.11
CA GLU A 102 6.82 11.42 21.09
C GLU A 102 6.17 12.02 19.83
N GLU A 103 6.60 13.23 19.46
CA GLU A 103 6.02 13.93 18.32
C GLU A 103 6.40 13.29 16.97
N ILE A 104 7.66 12.88 16.79
CA ILE A 104 8.04 12.17 15.56
C ILE A 104 7.37 10.79 15.46
N ASP A 105 7.20 10.08 16.59
CA ASP A 105 6.46 8.81 16.62
C ASP A 105 4.99 9.00 16.20
N LYS A 106 4.33 10.05 16.71
CA LYS A 106 2.99 10.46 16.27
C LYS A 106 2.95 10.68 14.76
N ILE A 107 3.88 11.47 14.21
CA ILE A 107 3.94 11.75 12.77
C ILE A 107 4.12 10.47 11.97
N LEU A 108 5.12 9.66 12.33
CA LEU A 108 5.46 8.45 11.58
C LEU A 108 4.34 7.41 11.64
N ARG A 109 3.56 7.33 12.72
CA ARG A 109 2.42 6.41 12.80
C ARG A 109 1.35 6.70 11.75
N VAL A 110 1.16 7.97 11.39
CA VAL A 110 0.08 8.40 10.51
C VAL A 110 0.56 8.66 9.09
N SER A 111 1.77 9.20 8.91
CA SER A 111 2.33 9.57 7.60
C SER A 111 3.85 9.53 7.59
N GLY A 112 4.40 8.31 7.49
CA GLY A 112 5.82 8.02 7.32
C GLY A 112 6.32 8.13 5.88
N SER A 113 7.41 7.41 5.59
CA SER A 113 8.01 7.38 4.25
C SER A 113 7.22 6.51 3.30
N PRO A 114 6.79 7.00 2.12
CA PRO A 114 6.07 6.18 1.12
C PRO A 114 6.82 4.94 0.64
N TYR A 115 8.11 4.82 0.95
CA TYR A 115 8.98 3.71 0.58
C TYR A 115 9.20 2.70 1.72
N GLU A 116 8.65 2.94 2.91
CA GLU A 116 8.63 1.97 4.01
C GLU A 116 7.25 1.33 4.14
N ALA A 117 7.19 0.10 4.63
CA ALA A 117 5.90 -0.50 4.95
C ALA A 117 5.22 0.21 6.13
N ASP A 118 3.89 0.06 6.20
CA ASP A 118 3.04 0.68 7.21
C ASP A 118 3.35 2.18 7.35
N HIS A 119 3.53 2.84 6.20
CA HIS A 119 3.84 4.28 6.13
C HIS A 119 2.62 5.16 6.40
N GLY A 120 1.44 4.58 6.58
CA GLY A 120 0.19 5.33 6.72
C GLY A 120 -0.16 6.12 5.46
N SER A 121 -0.72 7.30 5.64
CA SER A 121 -1.21 8.13 4.53
C SER A 121 -0.08 8.85 3.82
N THR A 122 0.02 8.71 2.51
CA THR A 122 0.99 9.45 1.69
C THR A 122 0.44 10.79 1.20
N MET A 123 -0.84 11.06 1.39
CA MET A 123 -1.54 12.27 0.94
C MET A 123 -2.34 12.89 2.09
N ASN A 124 -2.74 14.14 1.95
CA ASN A 124 -3.66 14.76 2.91
C ASN A 124 -5.05 14.15 2.80
N ASN A 125 -5.48 13.45 3.86
CA ASN A 125 -6.77 12.80 3.96
C ASN A 125 -7.40 13.05 5.35
N ASP A 126 -8.48 12.33 5.64
CA ASP A 126 -9.20 12.50 6.91
C ASP A 126 -8.37 12.03 8.09
N ASP A 127 -7.57 10.97 7.94
CA ASP A 127 -6.67 10.45 9.00
C ASP A 127 -5.56 11.45 9.33
N THR A 128 -4.91 12.02 8.32
CA THR A 128 -3.87 13.04 8.54
C THR A 128 -4.49 14.29 9.16
N SER A 129 -5.68 14.71 8.70
CA SER A 129 -6.40 15.85 9.27
C SER A 129 -6.81 15.60 10.72
N GLN A 130 -7.25 14.39 11.08
CA GLN A 130 -7.65 14.05 12.43
C GLN A 130 -6.45 14.00 13.39
N ALA A 131 -5.28 13.59 12.90
CA ALA A 131 -4.05 13.57 13.67
C ALA A 131 -3.34 14.93 13.76
N GLY A 132 -3.83 15.96 13.07
CA GLY A 132 -3.18 17.26 12.97
C GLY A 132 -1.86 17.18 12.18
N ILE A 133 -1.81 16.36 11.14
CA ILE A 133 -0.63 16.18 10.30
C ILE A 133 -0.91 16.73 8.91
N PHE A 134 -0.07 17.65 8.47
CA PHE A 134 -0.10 18.17 7.11
C PHE A 134 1.04 17.58 6.28
N VAL A 135 0.66 16.92 5.19
CA VAL A 135 1.53 16.11 4.34
C VAL A 135 1.98 16.93 3.13
N ILE A 136 3.29 16.95 2.90
CA ILE A 136 3.92 17.58 1.74
C ILE A 136 4.77 16.54 1.01
N ASN A 137 4.50 16.35 -0.28
CA ASN A 137 5.13 15.34 -1.12
C ASN A 137 6.17 15.91 -2.07
N ARG A 138 6.93 14.99 -2.69
CA ARG A 138 7.99 15.27 -3.68
C ARG A 138 7.63 16.24 -4.81
N TYR A 139 6.33 16.42 -5.10
CA TYR A 139 5.83 17.26 -6.19
C TYR A 139 5.12 18.52 -5.71
N ASP A 140 5.05 18.75 -4.40
CA ASP A 140 4.34 19.90 -3.83
C ASP A 140 5.24 21.14 -3.70
N TRP A 141 6.52 21.02 -4.06
CA TRP A 141 7.55 22.07 -3.95
C TRP A 141 8.60 21.99 -5.06
N GLY A 142 9.51 22.96 -5.09
CA GLY A 142 10.64 23.00 -6.00
C GLY A 142 10.19 23.15 -7.46
N TYR A 143 10.74 22.30 -8.34
CA TYR A 143 10.50 22.31 -9.80
C TYR A 143 9.01 22.29 -10.21
N TYR A 144 8.16 21.62 -9.44
CA TYR A 144 6.74 21.45 -9.77
C TYR A 144 5.88 22.67 -9.42
N ASP A 145 6.41 23.58 -8.62
CA ASP A 145 5.81 24.88 -8.34
C ASP A 145 6.69 26.00 -8.90
N ARG A 146 6.25 26.61 -10.00
CA ARG A 146 7.01 27.64 -10.70
C ARG A 146 6.68 29.08 -10.27
N ARG A 147 5.82 29.27 -9.26
CA ARG A 147 5.51 30.62 -8.76
C ARG A 147 6.77 31.27 -8.23
N PHE A 148 7.05 32.50 -8.66
CA PHE A 148 8.29 33.25 -8.36
C PHE A 148 9.61 32.56 -8.78
N TYR A 149 9.58 31.42 -9.48
CA TYR A 149 10.80 30.72 -9.88
C TYR A 149 11.64 31.55 -10.86
N ASP A 150 10.99 32.18 -11.85
CA ASP A 150 11.71 32.97 -12.86
C ASP A 150 12.33 34.25 -12.26
N GLU A 151 11.84 34.73 -11.11
CA GLU A 151 12.34 35.94 -10.41
C GLU A 151 13.40 35.62 -9.35
N ILE A 152 13.14 34.60 -8.53
CA ILE A 152 13.97 34.24 -7.37
C ILE A 152 14.97 33.14 -7.75
N GLY A 153 14.55 32.14 -8.52
CA GLY A 153 15.33 30.94 -8.83
C GLY A 153 15.62 30.09 -7.60
N GLU A 154 16.54 29.13 -7.77
CA GLU A 154 17.00 28.22 -6.71
C GLU A 154 18.31 28.69 -6.04
N GLY A 155 18.85 29.83 -6.48
CA GLY A 155 20.14 30.36 -6.03
C GLY A 155 21.35 29.62 -6.63
N GLU A 156 22.50 29.72 -5.98
CA GLU A 156 23.72 29.03 -6.40
C GLU A 156 23.55 27.50 -6.45
N GLU A 157 24.20 26.86 -7.42
CA GLU A 157 24.21 25.41 -7.55
C GLU A 157 25.35 24.79 -6.74
N GLU A 158 25.09 23.59 -6.21
CA GLU A 158 26.14 22.79 -5.61
C GLU A 158 27.11 22.27 -6.68
N GLY A 159 28.34 21.96 -6.29
CA GLY A 159 29.31 21.39 -7.21
C GLY A 159 28.86 20.03 -7.79
N LYS A 160 29.65 19.48 -8.72
CA LYS A 160 29.41 18.19 -9.41
C LYS A 160 29.14 16.98 -8.48
N ASN A 161 29.39 17.11 -7.19
CA ASN A 161 29.22 16.07 -6.20
C ASN A 161 27.74 15.87 -5.77
N ASP A 162 26.89 16.89 -5.92
CA ASP A 162 25.47 16.80 -5.60
C ASP A 162 24.65 17.78 -6.47
N GLY A 163 24.46 17.44 -7.75
CA GLY A 163 23.72 18.28 -8.70
C GLY A 163 22.22 18.46 -8.37
N LEU A 164 21.69 17.73 -7.38
CA LEU A 164 20.31 17.83 -6.91
C LEU A 164 20.18 18.61 -5.60
N ALA A 165 21.26 19.27 -5.14
CA ALA A 165 21.30 19.91 -3.83
C ALA A 165 20.17 20.94 -3.56
N ASN A 166 19.77 21.69 -4.60
CA ASN A 166 18.64 22.62 -4.51
C ASN A 166 17.27 21.92 -4.40
N SER A 167 17.18 20.67 -4.83
CA SER A 167 15.96 19.85 -4.75
C SER A 167 15.92 18.93 -3.53
N ASN A 168 17.06 18.68 -2.88
CA ASN A 168 17.18 17.84 -1.68
C ASN A 168 17.36 18.66 -0.38
N SER A 169 17.08 19.95 -0.46
CA SER A 169 17.07 20.86 0.68
C SER A 169 15.88 21.79 0.65
N LEU A 170 15.57 22.37 1.81
CA LEU A 170 14.58 23.43 1.93
C LEU A 170 14.92 24.36 3.09
N GLY A 171 14.34 25.56 3.08
CA GLY A 171 14.35 26.45 4.23
C GLY A 171 13.06 26.33 5.03
N LEU A 172 13.17 26.58 6.34
CA LEU A 172 12.06 26.81 7.25
C LEU A 172 12.35 28.12 8.00
N VAL A 173 11.50 29.14 7.80
CA VAL A 173 11.78 30.51 8.20
C VAL A 173 10.55 31.17 8.80
N ASP A 174 10.74 32.00 9.81
CA ASP A 174 9.69 32.89 10.28
C ASP A 174 9.15 33.78 9.14
N HIS A 175 7.84 33.91 9.05
CA HIS A 175 7.20 34.68 8.00
C HIS A 175 7.69 36.15 7.92
N SER A 176 7.97 36.83 9.05
CA SER A 176 8.43 38.23 9.02
C SER A 176 9.81 38.43 8.41
N ASP A 177 10.64 37.39 8.43
CA ASP A 177 12.04 37.45 8.01
C ASP A 177 12.29 36.69 6.69
N ALA A 178 11.27 36.03 6.16
CA ALA A 178 11.35 35.12 5.02
C ALA A 178 12.01 35.73 3.77
N GLN A 179 11.63 36.94 3.36
CA GLN A 179 12.19 37.58 2.15
C GLN A 179 13.65 37.99 2.34
N GLU A 180 14.02 38.51 3.52
CA GLU A 180 15.41 38.86 3.84
C GLU A 180 16.31 37.61 3.83
N MET A 181 15.83 36.53 4.44
CA MET A 181 16.51 35.24 4.47
C MET A 181 16.70 34.64 3.07
N VAL A 182 15.70 34.74 2.19
CA VAL A 182 15.81 34.31 0.80
C VAL A 182 16.92 35.07 0.08
N HIS A 183 16.99 36.39 0.24
CA HIS A 183 18.07 37.18 -0.37
C HIS A 183 19.45 36.77 0.15
N GLN A 184 19.58 36.48 1.44
CA GLN A 184 20.85 36.03 2.03
C GLN A 184 21.28 34.65 1.49
N TRP A 185 20.36 33.70 1.39
CA TRP A 185 20.65 32.33 0.97
C TRP A 185 20.83 32.17 -0.53
N LYS A 186 20.25 33.05 -1.34
CA LYS A 186 20.35 33.01 -2.81
C LYS A 186 21.80 33.01 -3.31
N GLU A 187 22.68 33.73 -2.62
CA GLU A 187 24.10 33.87 -2.95
C GLU A 187 24.98 32.76 -2.36
N GLN A 188 24.37 31.73 -1.74
CA GLN A 188 25.06 30.62 -1.08
C GLN A 188 24.65 29.29 -1.71
N ARG A 189 25.61 28.35 -1.76
CA ARG A 189 25.30 26.98 -2.15
C ARG A 189 24.40 26.32 -1.09
N PRO A 190 23.58 25.33 -1.45
CA PRO A 190 22.69 24.66 -0.51
C PRO A 190 23.39 24.10 0.73
N SER A 191 24.61 23.55 0.60
CA SER A 191 25.39 23.05 1.74
C SER A 191 25.95 24.14 2.64
N GLU A 192 26.03 25.38 2.14
CA GLU A 192 26.57 26.55 2.85
C GLU A 192 25.46 27.38 3.51
N ARG A 193 24.21 27.23 3.04
CA ARG A 193 23.02 27.84 3.66
C ARG A 193 22.90 27.28 5.08
N GLY A 194 23.25 28.13 6.03
CA GLY A 194 23.34 27.76 7.43
C GLY A 194 22.12 28.17 8.27
N ARG A 195 22.27 28.01 9.58
CA ARG A 195 21.34 28.52 10.58
C ARG A 195 21.35 30.05 10.65
N ALA A 196 20.18 30.63 10.90
CA ALA A 196 19.99 32.03 11.23
C ALA A 196 19.06 32.16 12.45
N ASN A 197 18.93 33.38 12.99
CA ASN A 197 18.10 33.63 14.17
C ASN A 197 16.62 33.31 13.94
N HIS A 198 16.14 33.51 12.72
CA HIS A 198 14.73 33.40 12.34
C HIS A 198 14.47 32.30 11.30
N GLY A 199 15.44 31.40 11.07
CA GLY A 199 15.24 30.30 10.14
C GLY A 199 16.40 29.33 10.06
N ILE A 200 16.15 28.21 9.41
CA ILE A 200 17.11 27.14 9.20
C ILE A 200 17.00 26.62 7.77
N TRP A 201 18.14 26.31 7.16
CA TRP A 201 18.21 25.54 5.92
C TRP A 201 18.52 24.08 6.25
N LEU A 202 17.68 23.17 5.74
CA LEU A 202 17.74 21.74 5.99
C LEU A 202 18.24 21.05 4.72
N TYR A 203 19.50 20.63 4.71
CA TYR A 203 20.14 19.97 3.57
C TYR A 203 20.37 18.48 3.86
N ILE A 204 19.94 17.61 2.94
CA ILE A 204 20.16 16.16 3.00
C ILE A 204 21.06 15.80 1.81
N PRO A 205 22.37 15.59 2.04
CA PRO A 205 23.32 15.33 0.96
C PRO A 205 22.91 14.12 0.12
N ARG A 206 22.90 14.29 -1.21
CA ARG A 206 22.51 13.24 -2.17
C ARG A 206 21.10 12.68 -1.97
N GLY A 207 20.24 13.41 -1.26
CA GLY A 207 18.82 13.08 -1.16
C GLY A 207 18.15 13.18 -2.53
N GLU A 208 17.09 12.40 -2.71
CA GLU A 208 16.20 12.45 -3.87
C GLU A 208 14.76 12.25 -3.38
N TYR A 209 13.80 12.86 -4.09
CA TYR A 209 12.37 12.87 -3.74
C TYR A 209 12.14 13.20 -2.27
N MET A 210 11.98 14.49 -2.01
CA MET A 210 11.85 14.95 -0.64
C MET A 210 10.41 14.90 -0.16
N PHE A 211 10.24 14.75 1.15
CA PHE A 211 8.95 14.72 1.83
C PHE A 211 8.98 15.58 3.09
N GLY A 212 7.84 16.18 3.42
CA GLY A 212 7.65 17.05 4.57
C GLY A 212 6.40 16.68 5.35
N ARG A 213 6.46 16.71 6.67
CA ARG A 213 5.30 16.50 7.54
C ARG A 213 5.29 17.56 8.63
N PHE A 214 4.28 18.41 8.64
CA PHE A 214 4.04 19.30 9.78
C PHE A 214 3.16 18.58 10.80
N GLY A 215 3.56 18.60 12.07
CA GLY A 215 2.72 18.21 13.20
C GLY A 215 2.13 19.45 13.85
N PHE A 216 0.82 19.48 14.01
CA PHE A 216 0.08 20.57 14.66
C PHE A 216 -0.27 20.22 16.11
N ASP A 217 -0.57 21.25 16.88
CA ASP A 217 -1.18 21.14 18.21
C ASP A 217 -2.51 20.36 18.17
N ASP A 218 -2.99 19.94 19.35
CA ASP A 218 -4.17 19.09 19.47
C ASP A 218 -5.47 19.79 19.07
N THR A 219 -5.44 21.13 18.92
CA THR A 219 -6.56 21.94 18.40
C THR A 219 -6.46 22.21 16.91
N HIS A 220 -5.41 21.69 16.24
CA HIS A 220 -5.07 21.89 14.84
C HIS A 220 -4.93 23.37 14.46
N THR A 221 -4.45 24.23 15.38
CA THR A 221 -4.36 25.69 15.13
C THR A 221 -2.99 26.16 14.68
N ALA A 222 -1.93 25.57 15.20
CA ALA A 222 -0.56 25.94 14.88
C ALA A 222 0.35 24.70 14.78
N ALA A 223 1.26 24.71 13.81
CA ALA A 223 2.33 23.75 13.70
C ALA A 223 3.25 23.88 14.93
N ARG A 224 3.65 22.74 15.48
CA ARG A 224 4.61 22.63 16.59
C ARG A 224 5.84 21.80 16.22
N SER A 225 5.82 21.14 15.06
CA SER A 225 6.91 20.33 14.57
C SER A 225 6.92 20.21 13.03
N PHE A 226 8.08 19.86 12.48
CA PHE A 226 8.29 19.59 11.07
C PHE A 226 9.33 18.48 10.87
N LEU A 227 8.97 17.44 10.11
CA LEU A 227 9.85 16.35 9.70
C LEU A 227 10.16 16.49 8.20
N PHE A 228 11.45 16.51 7.86
CA PHE A 228 11.96 16.58 6.49
C PHE A 228 12.85 15.37 6.17
N PHE A 229 12.54 14.65 5.10
CA PHE A 229 13.22 13.40 4.75
C PHE A 229 13.19 13.14 3.24
N SER A 230 13.86 12.09 2.79
CA SER A 230 13.99 11.71 1.37
C SER A 230 13.46 10.29 1.11
N MET A 231 13.41 9.86 -0.16
CA MET A 231 13.10 8.46 -0.48
C MET A 231 14.07 7.45 0.14
N TYR A 232 15.30 7.88 0.43
CA TYR A 232 16.36 7.03 0.98
C TYR A 232 16.32 6.93 2.51
N THR A 233 15.41 7.66 3.16
CA THR A 233 15.28 7.64 4.61
C THR A 233 14.50 6.40 5.05
N GLU A 234 15.22 5.42 5.62
CA GLU A 234 14.64 4.25 6.30
C GLU A 234 14.57 4.55 7.81
N PHE A 235 13.38 4.83 8.35
CA PHE A 235 13.20 5.16 9.78
C PHE A 235 13.52 3.99 10.71
N THR A 236 13.50 2.76 10.19
CA THR A 236 14.01 1.57 10.89
C THR A 236 15.53 1.52 11.05
N ARG A 237 16.26 2.39 10.34
CA ARG A 237 17.73 2.54 10.39
C ARG A 237 18.18 3.99 10.58
N THR A 238 17.26 4.85 10.99
CA THR A 238 17.51 6.27 11.26
C THR A 238 17.26 6.55 12.73
N SER A 239 18.10 7.38 13.34
CA SER A 239 18.02 7.73 14.76
C SER A 239 18.23 9.23 14.97
N PHE A 240 17.78 9.76 16.11
CA PHE A 240 18.25 11.08 16.55
C PHE A 240 19.74 11.03 16.82
N LYS A 241 20.49 12.00 16.30
CA LYS A 241 21.90 12.15 16.67
C LYS A 241 22.04 12.30 18.18
N GLY A 242 22.90 11.49 18.78
CA GLY A 242 23.13 11.46 20.23
C GLY A 242 22.15 10.61 21.02
N ALA A 243 21.07 10.10 20.41
CA ALA A 243 20.17 9.14 21.04
C ALA A 243 20.52 7.70 20.65
N SER A 244 20.22 6.75 21.54
CA SER A 244 20.24 5.31 21.22
C SER A 244 18.88 4.86 20.71
N GLY A 245 18.88 4.01 19.67
CA GLY A 245 17.67 3.44 19.10
C GLY A 245 17.19 4.17 17.83
N THR A 246 16.55 3.40 16.94
CA THR A 246 16.00 3.88 15.67
C THR A 246 14.60 4.46 15.88
N LEU A 247 14.15 5.28 14.94
CA LEU A 247 12.85 5.95 14.99
C LEU A 247 11.67 4.99 14.80
N ARG A 248 11.89 3.90 14.06
CA ARG A 248 10.99 2.76 14.00
C ARG A 248 11.71 1.49 14.39
N ARG A 249 10.98 0.53 14.95
CA ARG A 249 11.52 -0.80 15.22
C ARG A 249 11.71 -1.55 13.90
N PRO A 250 12.89 -2.15 13.65
CA PRO A 250 13.03 -3.07 12.52
C PRO A 250 12.18 -4.32 12.78
N GLU A 251 11.38 -4.70 11.80
CA GLU A 251 10.54 -5.88 11.81
C GLU A 251 10.83 -6.71 10.57
N THR A 252 10.97 -8.02 10.75
CA THR A 252 10.89 -8.96 9.63
C THR A 252 9.48 -8.92 9.03
N PRO A 253 9.32 -9.30 7.76
CA PRO A 253 7.99 -9.39 7.15
C PRO A 253 7.00 -10.26 7.95
N GLN A 254 7.49 -11.34 8.56
CA GLN A 254 6.68 -12.22 9.40
C GLN A 254 6.22 -11.54 10.69
N GLU A 255 7.14 -10.89 11.43
CA GLU A 255 6.79 -10.14 12.65
C GLU A 255 5.76 -9.04 12.36
N ARG A 256 5.92 -8.35 11.22
CA ARG A 256 4.96 -7.33 10.76
C ARG A 256 3.60 -7.92 10.48
N PHE A 257 3.54 -9.05 9.77
CA PHE A 257 2.29 -9.72 9.47
C PHE A 257 1.56 -10.17 10.74
N GLU A 258 2.28 -10.81 11.67
CA GLU A 258 1.74 -11.22 12.97
C GLU A 258 1.24 -10.04 13.80
N ARG A 259 2.00 -8.94 13.83
CA ARG A 259 1.57 -7.70 14.49
C ARG A 259 0.29 -7.17 13.86
N ARG A 260 0.23 -7.01 12.54
CA ARG A 260 -0.97 -6.51 11.83
C ARG A 260 -2.19 -7.40 12.05
N LEU A 261 -2.01 -8.72 12.12
CA LEU A 261 -3.06 -9.65 12.52
C LEU A 261 -3.56 -9.37 13.94
N SER A 262 -2.64 -9.17 14.89
CA SER A 262 -2.99 -8.87 16.29
C SER A 262 -3.66 -7.51 16.49
N GLU A 263 -3.33 -6.54 15.64
CA GLU A 263 -3.94 -5.20 15.62
C GLU A 263 -5.30 -5.19 14.92
N GLY A 264 -5.73 -6.31 14.32
CA GLY A 264 -7.02 -6.42 13.64
C GLY A 264 -7.05 -5.70 12.29
N VAL A 265 -5.91 -5.57 11.61
CA VAL A 265 -5.85 -5.00 10.26
C VAL A 265 -6.75 -5.81 9.32
N ASP A 266 -7.50 -5.10 8.48
CA ASP A 266 -8.36 -5.71 7.48
C ASP A 266 -7.52 -6.30 6.33
N PHE A 267 -7.65 -7.61 6.12
CA PHE A 267 -7.06 -8.33 4.99
C PHE A 267 -8.12 -8.85 4.01
N SER A 268 -9.32 -8.27 4.04
CA SER A 268 -10.37 -8.53 3.07
C SER A 268 -9.93 -8.13 1.65
N GLY A 269 -9.21 -7.01 1.51
CA GLY A 269 -8.80 -6.45 0.22
C GLY A 269 -9.90 -5.66 -0.51
N ILE A 270 -11.02 -5.35 0.17
CA ILE A 270 -12.13 -4.58 -0.40
C ILE A 270 -11.69 -3.15 -0.73
N GLU A 271 -11.06 -2.46 0.23
CA GLU A 271 -10.52 -1.11 -0.01
C GLU A 271 -9.48 -1.12 -1.14
N THR A 272 -8.59 -2.11 -1.16
CA THR A 272 -7.56 -2.26 -2.20
C THR A 272 -8.15 -2.36 -3.59
N ILE A 273 -9.18 -3.18 -3.81
CA ILE A 273 -9.80 -3.29 -5.15
C ILE A 273 -10.55 -2.00 -5.54
N TYR A 274 -11.15 -1.28 -4.59
CA TYR A 274 -11.79 0.01 -4.86
C TYR A 274 -10.78 1.08 -5.26
N ASP A 275 -9.62 1.12 -4.61
CA ASP A 275 -8.52 2.01 -4.96
C ASP A 275 -8.00 1.71 -6.37
N MET A 276 -7.74 0.43 -6.67
CA MET A 276 -7.31 -0.01 -8.00
C MET A 276 -8.32 0.33 -9.12
N LEU A 277 -9.62 0.28 -8.82
CA LEU A 277 -10.68 0.64 -9.77
C LEU A 277 -10.82 2.15 -9.96
N SER A 278 -10.43 2.95 -8.96
CA SER A 278 -10.51 4.41 -8.96
C SER A 278 -9.31 5.05 -9.68
N ASP A 279 -8.14 4.40 -9.67
CA ASP A 279 -6.90 4.88 -10.30
C ASP A 279 -6.83 4.62 -11.82
N ARG A 280 -7.82 5.11 -12.58
CA ARG A 280 -7.93 4.90 -14.05
C ARG A 280 -7.05 5.84 -14.89
N GLY A 281 -6.01 6.43 -14.31
CA GLY A 281 -5.32 7.58 -14.88
C GLY A 281 -4.47 7.30 -16.13
N VAL A 282 -3.92 6.10 -16.31
CA VAL A 282 -2.82 5.91 -17.30
C VAL A 282 -2.86 4.58 -18.07
N LEU A 283 -3.45 3.51 -17.54
CA LEU A 283 -3.58 2.20 -18.20
C LEU A 283 -5.07 1.80 -18.29
N PRO A 284 -5.47 0.94 -19.24
CA PRO A 284 -6.78 0.31 -19.17
C PRO A 284 -6.85 -0.49 -17.86
N GLY A 285 -7.47 0.12 -16.85
CA GLY A 285 -7.65 -0.49 -15.54
C GLY A 285 -8.57 -1.72 -15.62
N PRO A 286 -8.71 -2.46 -14.51
CA PRO A 286 -9.59 -3.62 -14.45
C PRO A 286 -11.02 -3.28 -14.88
N ALA A 287 -11.74 -4.28 -15.40
CA ALA A 287 -13.14 -4.09 -15.76
C ALA A 287 -13.94 -3.63 -14.53
N PRO A 288 -14.85 -2.64 -14.68
CA PRO A 288 -15.71 -2.22 -13.57
C PRO A 288 -16.58 -3.39 -13.09
N PRO A 289 -17.01 -3.37 -11.81
CA PRO A 289 -17.96 -4.36 -11.33
C PRO A 289 -19.28 -4.27 -12.10
N PRO A 290 -19.99 -5.40 -12.30
CA PRO A 290 -21.35 -5.37 -12.87
C PRO A 290 -22.30 -4.48 -12.06
N PRO A 291 -23.42 -4.02 -12.66
CA PRO A 291 -24.47 -3.31 -11.94
C PRO A 291 -24.91 -4.08 -10.69
N ALA A 292 -25.26 -3.38 -9.61
CA ALA A 292 -25.66 -4.02 -8.36
C ALA A 292 -26.86 -4.98 -8.52
N SER A 293 -27.74 -4.74 -9.51
CA SER A 293 -28.87 -5.61 -9.85
C SER A 293 -28.47 -6.94 -10.49
N GLU A 294 -27.25 -7.05 -11.01
CA GLU A 294 -26.72 -8.26 -11.65
C GLU A 294 -25.78 -9.04 -10.74
N ARG A 295 -25.37 -8.47 -9.60
CA ARG A 295 -24.53 -9.15 -8.61
C ARG A 295 -25.36 -10.20 -7.86
N LEU A 296 -24.81 -11.40 -7.78
CA LEU A 296 -25.42 -12.58 -7.17
C LEU A 296 -24.86 -12.81 -5.76
N GLY A 297 -25.69 -13.41 -4.91
CA GLY A 297 -25.39 -13.66 -3.50
C GLY A 297 -25.59 -12.43 -2.58
N PRO A 298 -25.16 -12.51 -1.30
CA PRO A 298 -24.52 -13.67 -0.69
C PRO A 298 -25.45 -14.89 -0.70
N TYR A 299 -24.90 -16.08 -0.96
CA TYR A 299 -25.66 -17.32 -0.93
C TYR A 299 -25.80 -17.82 0.51
N ASP A 300 -26.77 -18.71 0.75
CA ASP A 300 -26.87 -19.39 2.02
C ASP A 300 -25.67 -20.34 2.18
N SER A 301 -25.04 -20.38 3.36
CA SER A 301 -23.92 -21.29 3.62
C SER A 301 -24.28 -22.78 3.39
N SER A 302 -25.57 -23.13 3.48
CA SER A 302 -26.09 -24.45 3.16
C SER A 302 -26.08 -24.78 1.66
N ASP A 303 -25.86 -23.80 0.79
CA ASP A 303 -25.64 -23.98 -0.65
C ASP A 303 -24.16 -24.16 -1.01
N TYR A 304 -23.24 -23.89 -0.08
CA TYR A 304 -21.80 -24.01 -0.35
C TYR A 304 -21.45 -25.45 -0.78
N ILE A 305 -20.65 -25.53 -1.84
CA ILE A 305 -20.37 -26.76 -2.58
C ILE A 305 -18.98 -27.31 -2.28
N LEU A 306 -18.06 -26.46 -1.80
CA LEU A 306 -16.69 -26.83 -1.43
C LEU A 306 -16.55 -26.82 0.10
N ARG A 307 -16.05 -27.92 0.66
CA ARG A 307 -15.59 -27.98 2.05
C ARG A 307 -14.17 -27.47 2.15
N GLU A 308 -13.73 -27.23 3.38
CA GLU A 308 -12.34 -26.90 3.67
C GLU A 308 -11.36 -27.90 3.07
N GLN A 309 -11.62 -29.22 3.18
CA GLN A 309 -10.74 -30.25 2.62
C GLN A 309 -10.64 -30.16 1.10
N ASP A 310 -11.76 -29.85 0.43
CA ASP A 310 -11.80 -29.72 -1.02
C ASP A 310 -10.97 -28.49 -1.46
N ILE A 311 -11.09 -27.39 -0.73
CA ILE A 311 -10.30 -26.16 -0.97
C ILE A 311 -8.80 -26.39 -0.72
N ASP A 312 -8.43 -27.08 0.36
CA ASP A 312 -7.04 -27.41 0.65
C ASP A 312 -6.43 -28.34 -0.41
N ALA A 313 -7.19 -29.31 -0.91
CA ALA A 313 -6.76 -30.16 -2.02
C ALA A 313 -6.45 -29.35 -3.29
N LEU A 314 -7.31 -28.38 -3.63
CA LEU A 314 -7.11 -27.50 -4.79
C LEU A 314 -5.92 -26.57 -4.61
N ARG A 315 -5.69 -26.06 -3.39
CA ARG A 315 -4.55 -25.20 -3.05
C ARG A 315 -3.22 -25.94 -3.13
N LEU A 316 -3.17 -27.19 -2.68
CA LEU A 316 -1.97 -28.03 -2.69
C LEU A 316 -1.67 -28.63 -4.07
N TYR A 317 -2.64 -28.61 -4.98
CA TYR A 317 -2.48 -29.16 -6.30
C TYR A 317 -1.62 -28.26 -7.18
N LEU A 318 -0.44 -28.75 -7.55
CA LEU A 318 0.43 -28.12 -8.52
C LEU A 318 0.22 -28.81 -9.86
N TYR A 319 -0.34 -28.09 -10.84
CA TYR A 319 -0.48 -28.62 -12.19
C TYR A 319 0.91 -28.75 -12.82
N GLU A 320 1.35 -29.96 -13.13
CA GLU A 320 2.56 -30.18 -13.92
C GLU A 320 2.19 -30.11 -15.42
N PRO A 321 2.71 -29.13 -16.18
CA PRO A 321 2.45 -29.06 -17.60
C PRO A 321 3.21 -30.18 -18.32
N GLU A 322 2.65 -30.69 -19.43
CA GLU A 322 3.27 -31.76 -20.23
C GLU A 322 4.63 -31.32 -20.83
N GLU A 323 4.86 -30.01 -20.98
CA GLU A 323 6.12 -29.43 -21.47
C GLU A 323 6.70 -28.43 -20.46
N HIS A 324 8.02 -28.48 -20.24
CA HIS A 324 8.72 -27.52 -19.40
C HIS A 324 8.93 -26.20 -20.15
N PHE A 325 8.56 -25.09 -19.51
CA PHE A 325 8.83 -23.75 -20.04
C PHE A 325 10.24 -23.32 -19.65
N ILE A 326 11.17 -23.40 -20.62
CA ILE A 326 12.57 -23.00 -20.44
C ILE A 326 12.82 -21.69 -21.18
N GLN A 327 13.22 -20.65 -20.45
CA GLN A 327 13.62 -19.37 -21.04
C GLN A 327 14.95 -18.91 -20.42
N ASN A 328 15.90 -18.51 -21.27
CA ASN A 328 17.25 -18.11 -20.86
C ASN A 328 18.00 -19.13 -19.98
N GLY A 329 17.75 -20.43 -20.19
CA GLY A 329 18.36 -21.52 -19.41
C GLY A 329 17.75 -21.71 -18.02
N ILE A 330 16.69 -20.97 -17.68
CA ILE A 330 15.91 -21.13 -16.46
C ILE A 330 14.68 -21.96 -16.80
N ASP A 331 14.50 -23.08 -16.09
CA ASP A 331 13.27 -23.88 -16.14
C ASP A 331 12.24 -23.25 -15.20
N PHE A 332 11.33 -22.47 -15.77
CA PHE A 332 10.27 -21.78 -15.04
C PHE A 332 9.22 -22.76 -14.51
N THR A 333 9.05 -23.91 -15.17
CA THR A 333 8.19 -24.99 -14.66
C THR A 333 8.77 -25.56 -13.37
N ALA A 334 10.06 -25.88 -13.35
CA ALA A 334 10.73 -26.35 -12.13
C ALA A 334 10.77 -25.25 -11.05
N ALA A 335 11.00 -23.99 -11.42
CA ALA A 335 10.97 -22.88 -10.47
C ALA A 335 9.58 -22.71 -9.83
N ARG A 336 8.51 -22.90 -10.61
CA ARG A 336 7.14 -22.92 -10.10
C ARG A 336 6.91 -24.05 -9.11
N LEU A 337 7.27 -25.29 -9.47
CA LEU A 337 7.00 -26.48 -8.66
C LEU A 337 7.76 -26.51 -7.33
N ASN A 338 8.88 -25.78 -7.23
CA ASN A 338 9.69 -25.67 -6.02
C ASN A 338 9.24 -24.54 -5.07
N LYS A 339 8.17 -23.79 -5.40
CA LYS A 339 7.68 -22.73 -4.52
C LYS A 339 6.98 -23.32 -3.29
N PRO A 340 7.14 -22.71 -2.11
CA PRO A 340 6.35 -23.09 -0.95
C PRO A 340 4.87 -22.81 -1.23
N VAL A 341 4.00 -23.73 -0.85
CA VAL A 341 2.54 -23.54 -0.92
C VAL A 341 2.06 -23.12 0.46
N TYR A 342 1.60 -21.87 0.58
CA TYR A 342 1.20 -21.28 1.84
C TYR A 342 -0.21 -21.70 2.26
N GLY A 343 -0.41 -21.73 3.58
CA GLY A 343 -1.70 -22.08 4.19
C GLY A 343 -2.55 -20.84 4.48
N PHE A 344 -3.63 -21.06 5.24
CA PHE A 344 -4.51 -20.00 5.72
C PHE A 344 -4.21 -19.63 7.18
N VAL A 345 -4.75 -18.51 7.65
CA VAL A 345 -4.57 -18.01 9.03
C VAL A 345 -5.90 -17.77 9.73
N ASP A 346 -5.95 -18.00 11.05
CA ASP A 346 -7.19 -18.28 11.78
C ASP A 346 -8.15 -17.12 12.13
N PRO A 347 -7.96 -15.83 11.75
CA PRO A 347 -9.12 -14.93 11.61
C PRO A 347 -9.67 -14.88 10.18
N TRP A 348 -8.87 -15.23 9.17
CA TRP A 348 -9.19 -15.03 7.75
C TRP A 348 -9.55 -16.30 6.99
N LYS A 349 -9.36 -17.47 7.61
CA LYS A 349 -9.66 -18.77 7.01
C LYS A 349 -11.12 -18.86 6.56
N GLN A 350 -12.09 -18.66 7.46
CA GLN A 350 -13.51 -18.75 7.08
C GLN A 350 -13.93 -17.70 6.04
N PRO A 351 -13.56 -16.41 6.16
CA PRO A 351 -13.79 -15.42 5.10
C PRO A 351 -13.24 -15.83 3.73
N LEU A 352 -12.09 -16.50 3.70
CA LEU A 352 -11.48 -17.01 2.48
C LEU A 352 -12.28 -18.19 1.90
N LEU A 353 -12.70 -19.15 2.73
CA LEU A 353 -13.55 -20.27 2.28
C LEU A 353 -14.90 -19.79 1.72
N ASP A 354 -15.49 -18.79 2.37
CA ASP A 354 -16.74 -18.16 1.94
C ASP A 354 -16.56 -17.46 0.59
N LEU A 355 -15.51 -16.64 0.44
CA LEU A 355 -15.20 -15.95 -0.82
C LEU A 355 -15.10 -16.92 -2.01
N LEU A 356 -14.39 -18.04 -1.84
CA LEU A 356 -14.20 -19.02 -2.91
C LEU A 356 -15.50 -19.73 -3.28
N ASN A 357 -16.32 -20.09 -2.29
CA ASN A 357 -17.65 -20.67 -2.55
C ASN A 357 -18.55 -19.65 -3.27
N GLU A 358 -18.60 -18.40 -2.81
CA GLU A 358 -19.41 -17.33 -3.40
C GLU A 358 -19.01 -17.03 -4.86
N MET A 359 -17.70 -16.98 -5.14
CA MET A 359 -17.19 -16.86 -6.51
C MET A 359 -17.64 -18.04 -7.36
N THR A 360 -17.47 -19.27 -6.85
CA THR A 360 -17.81 -20.49 -7.61
C THR A 360 -19.32 -20.60 -7.86
N LEU A 361 -20.17 -20.29 -6.88
CA LEU A 361 -21.63 -20.30 -7.04
C LEU A 361 -22.09 -19.24 -8.05
N SER A 362 -21.51 -18.03 -8.02
CA SER A 362 -21.82 -17.00 -9.02
C SER A 362 -21.43 -17.41 -10.44
N TYR A 363 -20.30 -18.10 -10.60
CA TYR A 363 -19.89 -18.70 -11.87
C TYR A 363 -20.91 -19.76 -12.34
N LEU A 364 -21.35 -20.64 -11.45
CA LEU A 364 -22.32 -21.68 -11.79
C LEU A 364 -23.68 -21.11 -12.22
N GLU A 365 -24.19 -20.12 -11.49
CA GLU A 365 -25.50 -19.53 -11.78
C GLU A 365 -25.47 -18.62 -13.01
N HIS A 366 -24.47 -17.75 -13.12
CA HIS A 366 -24.43 -16.77 -14.20
C HIS A 366 -23.84 -17.34 -15.49
N PHE A 367 -22.71 -18.03 -15.41
CA PHE A 367 -21.98 -18.49 -16.59
C PHE A 367 -22.41 -19.88 -17.03
N VAL A 368 -22.63 -20.82 -16.11
CA VAL A 368 -22.87 -22.22 -16.50
C VAL A 368 -24.35 -22.50 -16.80
N LEU A 369 -25.25 -22.14 -15.89
CA LEU A 369 -26.67 -22.49 -15.97
C LEU A 369 -27.36 -22.10 -17.29
N PRO A 370 -27.11 -20.91 -17.89
CA PRO A 370 -27.76 -20.53 -19.16
C PRO A 370 -27.38 -21.43 -20.35
N HIS A 371 -26.21 -22.06 -20.31
CA HIS A 371 -25.64 -22.81 -21.43
C HIS A 371 -25.83 -24.34 -21.31
N LEU A 372 -26.42 -24.83 -20.21
CA LEU A 372 -26.61 -26.27 -19.98
C LEU A 372 -27.74 -26.91 -20.82
N CYS A 373 -28.19 -26.29 -21.91
CA CYS A 373 -29.38 -26.69 -22.68
C CYS A 373 -29.10 -27.71 -23.80
N GLY A 374 -27.85 -28.16 -23.96
CA GLY A 374 -27.46 -29.08 -25.04
C GLY A 374 -27.83 -30.54 -24.77
N ASP A 375 -28.12 -31.28 -25.83
CA ASP A 375 -28.47 -32.72 -25.80
C ASP A 375 -27.27 -33.65 -25.56
N ASN A 376 -26.04 -33.13 -25.58
CA ASN A 376 -24.82 -33.89 -25.34
C ASN A 376 -23.65 -33.00 -24.87
N ILE A 377 -22.62 -33.64 -24.31
CA ILE A 377 -21.46 -32.97 -23.72
C ILE A 377 -20.71 -32.04 -24.70
N THR A 378 -20.62 -32.40 -25.99
CA THR A 378 -19.91 -31.59 -26.98
C THR A 378 -20.64 -30.28 -27.23
N ALA A 379 -21.98 -30.33 -27.36
CA ALA A 379 -22.81 -29.14 -27.54
C ALA A 379 -22.76 -28.21 -26.31
N ILE A 380 -22.72 -28.77 -25.10
CA ILE A 380 -22.56 -27.98 -23.87
C ILE A 380 -21.15 -27.36 -23.80
N ALA A 381 -20.11 -28.13 -24.15
CA ALA A 381 -18.74 -27.62 -24.18
C ALA A 381 -18.57 -26.48 -25.20
N GLU A 382 -19.19 -26.61 -26.38
CA GLU A 382 -19.26 -25.59 -27.42
C GLU A 382 -19.94 -24.31 -26.96
N ALA A 383 -21.05 -24.44 -26.22
CA ALA A 383 -21.78 -23.30 -25.70
C ALA A 383 -20.99 -22.55 -24.60
N LEU A 384 -20.31 -23.28 -23.71
CA LEU A 384 -19.52 -22.70 -22.63
C LEU A 384 -18.17 -22.15 -23.12
N PHE A 385 -17.51 -22.84 -24.06
CA PHE A 385 -16.14 -22.57 -24.48
C PHE A 385 -16.00 -22.63 -26.02
N PRO A 386 -16.58 -21.66 -26.75
CA PRO A 386 -16.74 -21.72 -28.21
C PRO A 386 -15.42 -21.67 -29.00
N ASN A 387 -14.32 -21.25 -28.38
CA ASN A 387 -13.02 -21.17 -29.04
C ASN A 387 -12.33 -22.54 -29.18
N HIS A 388 -12.86 -23.60 -28.56
CA HIS A 388 -12.34 -24.99 -28.56
C HIS A 388 -10.86 -25.16 -28.19
N ASN A 389 -10.21 -24.08 -27.78
CA ASN A 389 -8.80 -23.95 -27.46
C ASN A 389 -8.73 -23.37 -26.04
N GLY A 390 -7.91 -24.00 -25.21
CA GLY A 390 -7.69 -23.56 -23.82
C GLY A 390 -8.05 -24.61 -22.80
N ASP A 391 -7.53 -24.42 -21.59
CA ASP A 391 -7.59 -25.41 -20.52
C ASP A 391 -9.01 -25.67 -20.02
N PHE A 392 -9.91 -24.67 -20.05
CA PHE A 392 -11.31 -24.85 -19.65
C PHE A 392 -12.05 -25.91 -20.51
N TYR A 393 -11.92 -25.85 -21.84
CA TYR A 393 -12.55 -26.83 -22.73
C TYR A 393 -11.98 -28.25 -22.50
N ARG A 394 -10.66 -28.35 -22.32
CA ARG A 394 -9.98 -29.62 -22.04
C ARG A 394 -10.44 -30.22 -20.71
N HIS A 395 -10.46 -29.44 -19.64
CA HIS A 395 -10.91 -29.89 -18.33
C HIS A 395 -12.39 -30.26 -18.30
N PHE A 396 -13.22 -29.56 -19.07
CA PHE A 396 -14.64 -29.89 -19.20
C PHE A 396 -14.86 -31.23 -19.91
N THR A 397 -14.19 -31.44 -21.05
CA THR A 397 -14.41 -32.63 -21.91
C THR A 397 -13.65 -33.87 -21.43
N GLN A 398 -12.58 -33.69 -20.65
CA GLN A 398 -11.72 -34.77 -20.13
C GLN A 398 -11.53 -34.66 -18.61
N PRO A 399 -12.61 -34.71 -17.80
CA PRO A 399 -12.53 -34.42 -16.37
C PRO A 399 -11.63 -35.39 -15.60
N ASP A 400 -11.42 -36.60 -16.12
CA ASP A 400 -10.68 -37.68 -15.48
C ASP A 400 -9.20 -37.77 -15.88
N LYS A 401 -8.72 -36.98 -16.87
CA LYS A 401 -7.35 -37.11 -17.40
C LYS A 401 -6.27 -36.69 -16.38
N SER A 402 -6.57 -35.72 -15.52
CA SER A 402 -5.65 -35.19 -14.51
C SER A 402 -6.42 -34.92 -13.21
N PRO A 403 -6.69 -35.96 -12.41
CA PRO A 403 -7.43 -35.80 -11.17
C PRO A 403 -6.63 -35.00 -10.15
N VAL A 404 -7.34 -34.19 -9.36
CA VAL A 404 -6.75 -33.51 -8.19
C VAL A 404 -6.72 -34.50 -7.03
N GLN A 405 -5.54 -34.74 -6.46
CA GLN A 405 -5.40 -35.64 -5.32
C GLN A 405 -6.21 -35.11 -4.13
N ASP A 406 -6.88 -36.01 -3.41
CA ASP A 406 -7.68 -35.71 -2.20
C ASP A 406 -8.89 -34.77 -2.42
N PHE A 407 -9.19 -34.39 -3.67
CA PHE A 407 -10.40 -33.65 -4.03
C PHE A 407 -11.57 -34.60 -4.28
N ASP A 408 -12.65 -34.46 -3.51
CA ASP A 408 -13.83 -35.32 -3.59
C ASP A 408 -14.78 -34.87 -4.73
N MET A 409 -14.36 -35.15 -5.96
CA MET A 409 -15.11 -34.75 -7.16
C MET A 409 -16.55 -35.29 -7.16
N SER A 410 -16.80 -36.45 -6.55
CA SER A 410 -18.14 -37.03 -6.45
C SER A 410 -19.06 -36.21 -5.54
N TYR A 411 -18.57 -35.85 -4.35
CA TYR A 411 -19.32 -34.98 -3.44
C TYR A 411 -19.59 -33.62 -4.07
N VAL A 412 -18.55 -32.95 -4.58
CA VAL A 412 -18.68 -31.60 -5.15
C VAL A 412 -19.59 -31.61 -6.38
N SER A 413 -19.49 -32.62 -7.26
CA SER A 413 -20.42 -32.77 -8.39
C SER A 413 -21.87 -32.91 -7.93
N SER A 414 -22.14 -33.69 -6.87
CA SER A 414 -23.49 -33.81 -6.33
C SER A 414 -24.02 -32.49 -5.77
N ARG A 415 -23.16 -31.68 -5.15
CA ARG A 415 -23.52 -30.37 -4.60
C ARG A 415 -23.77 -29.34 -5.71
N ILE A 416 -22.93 -29.32 -6.74
CA ILE A 416 -23.13 -28.52 -7.96
C ILE A 416 -24.46 -28.85 -8.62
N ARG A 417 -24.77 -30.14 -8.79
CA ARG A 417 -26.04 -30.60 -9.34
C ARG A 417 -27.22 -30.05 -8.54
N GLY A 418 -27.21 -30.25 -7.23
CA GLY A 418 -28.30 -29.79 -6.35
C GLY A 418 -28.48 -28.27 -6.42
N PHE A 419 -27.38 -27.51 -6.44
CA PHE A 419 -27.42 -26.06 -6.61
C PHE A 419 -28.04 -25.66 -7.96
N LEU A 420 -27.55 -26.20 -9.09
CA LEU A 420 -28.06 -25.88 -10.43
C LEU A 420 -29.55 -26.24 -10.59
N GLU A 421 -29.98 -27.37 -10.04
CA GLU A 421 -31.41 -27.80 -10.04
C GLU A 421 -32.26 -26.84 -9.20
N SER A 422 -31.73 -26.36 -8.07
CA SER A 422 -32.40 -25.37 -7.20
C SER A 422 -32.55 -24.00 -7.87
N GLN A 423 -31.57 -23.58 -8.69
CA GLN A 423 -31.60 -22.29 -9.38
C GLN A 423 -32.32 -22.34 -10.74
N SER A 424 -32.50 -23.52 -11.33
CA SER A 424 -33.19 -23.64 -12.62
C SER A 424 -34.66 -23.19 -12.53
N GLN A 425 -35.12 -22.43 -13.53
CA GLN A 425 -36.54 -22.11 -13.69
C GLN A 425 -37.37 -23.35 -14.04
N ASP A 426 -36.77 -24.31 -14.75
CA ASP A 426 -37.39 -25.58 -15.05
C ASP A 426 -37.05 -26.61 -13.96
N LYS A 427 -37.95 -26.79 -13.02
CA LYS A 427 -37.80 -27.74 -11.91
C LYS A 427 -37.82 -29.21 -12.33
N SER A 428 -38.17 -29.52 -13.59
CA SER A 428 -38.10 -30.87 -14.13
C SER A 428 -36.77 -31.21 -14.78
N ARG A 429 -35.88 -30.22 -14.89
CA ARG A 429 -34.59 -30.34 -15.56
C ARG A 429 -33.62 -31.20 -14.74
N VAL A 430 -33.08 -32.22 -15.40
CA VAL A 430 -32.04 -33.09 -14.85
C VAL A 430 -30.78 -32.92 -15.69
N PHE A 431 -29.65 -32.61 -15.04
CA PHE A 431 -28.39 -32.39 -15.74
C PHE A 431 -27.63 -33.71 -15.96
N GLU A 432 -26.94 -33.87 -17.09
CA GLU A 432 -26.16 -35.09 -17.34
C GLU A 432 -24.95 -35.22 -16.39
N ASP A 433 -24.69 -36.43 -15.86
CA ASP A 433 -23.57 -36.68 -14.93
C ASP A 433 -22.21 -36.27 -15.51
N LYS A 434 -21.98 -36.54 -16.80
CA LYS A 434 -20.71 -36.20 -17.46
C LYS A 434 -20.52 -34.68 -17.56
N ALA A 435 -21.60 -33.94 -17.83
CA ALA A 435 -21.55 -32.47 -17.89
C ALA A 435 -21.26 -31.89 -16.50
N VAL A 436 -21.93 -32.38 -15.46
CA VAL A 436 -21.69 -31.93 -14.07
C VAL A 436 -20.26 -32.22 -13.62
N ARG A 437 -19.70 -33.39 -13.95
CA ARG A 437 -18.28 -33.69 -13.69
C ARG A 437 -17.34 -32.75 -14.44
N GLY A 438 -17.64 -32.45 -15.70
CA GLY A 438 -16.89 -31.47 -16.49
C GLY A 438 -16.90 -30.08 -15.86
N ILE A 439 -18.07 -29.60 -15.42
CA ILE A 439 -18.21 -28.34 -14.68
C ILE A 439 -17.39 -28.36 -13.39
N CYS A 440 -17.51 -29.44 -12.61
CA CYS A 440 -16.75 -29.61 -11.37
C CYS A 440 -15.24 -29.52 -11.61
N ARG A 441 -14.73 -30.15 -12.69
CA ARG A 441 -13.31 -30.11 -13.02
C ARG A 441 -12.85 -28.72 -13.46
N VAL A 442 -13.68 -27.99 -14.19
CA VAL A 442 -13.39 -26.60 -14.61
C VAL A 442 -13.36 -25.67 -13.41
N ALA A 443 -14.35 -25.76 -12.51
CA ALA A 443 -14.36 -24.98 -11.28
C ALA A 443 -13.11 -25.27 -10.42
N ALA A 444 -12.75 -26.54 -10.26
CA ALA A 444 -11.51 -26.96 -9.61
C ALA A 444 -10.27 -26.33 -10.28
N TYR A 445 -10.19 -26.34 -11.61
CA TYR A 445 -9.07 -25.75 -12.34
C TYR A 445 -8.98 -24.23 -12.15
N ILE A 446 -10.10 -23.50 -12.26
CA ILE A 446 -10.14 -22.05 -12.00
C ILE A 446 -9.57 -21.73 -10.61
N LEU A 447 -10.01 -22.48 -9.58
CA LEU A 447 -9.56 -22.24 -8.22
C LEU A 447 -8.09 -22.60 -8.00
N THR A 448 -7.57 -23.65 -8.66
CA THR A 448 -6.13 -23.95 -8.65
C THR A 448 -5.32 -22.80 -9.23
N GLU A 449 -5.72 -22.24 -10.38
CA GLU A 449 -5.02 -21.09 -10.99
C GLU A 449 -5.07 -19.86 -10.08
N VAL A 450 -6.24 -19.60 -9.47
CA VAL A 450 -6.39 -18.53 -8.46
C VAL A 450 -5.45 -18.75 -7.27
N PHE A 451 -5.33 -19.97 -6.76
CA PHE A 451 -4.41 -20.27 -5.65
C PHE A 451 -2.95 -20.14 -6.03
N GLU A 452 -2.55 -20.57 -7.23
CA GLU A 452 -1.19 -20.40 -7.71
C GLU A 452 -0.81 -18.91 -7.74
N MET A 453 -1.68 -18.07 -8.30
CA MET A 453 -1.46 -16.64 -8.37
C MET A 453 -1.49 -15.98 -6.99
N ALA A 454 -2.45 -16.33 -6.14
CA ALA A 454 -2.56 -15.78 -4.79
C ALA A 454 -1.39 -16.18 -3.90
N ASN A 455 -0.82 -17.37 -4.09
CA ASN A 455 0.41 -17.79 -3.42
C ASN A 455 1.60 -16.92 -3.86
N ASN A 456 1.70 -16.59 -5.15
CA ASN A 456 2.71 -15.64 -5.63
C ASN A 456 2.51 -14.24 -5.05
N ALA A 457 1.27 -13.75 -4.99
CA ALA A 457 0.96 -12.46 -4.37
C ALA A 457 1.38 -12.42 -2.89
N ALA A 458 1.09 -13.49 -2.13
CA ALA A 458 1.55 -13.62 -0.75
C ALA A 458 3.09 -13.64 -0.63
N ILE A 459 3.81 -14.29 -1.56
CA ILE A 459 5.28 -14.29 -1.62
C ILE A 459 5.81 -12.87 -1.90
N ASP A 460 5.22 -12.15 -2.84
CA ASP A 460 5.63 -10.79 -3.22
C ASP A 460 5.41 -9.81 -2.04
N GLU A 461 4.33 -10.00 -1.29
CA GLU A 461 4.04 -9.31 -0.03
C GLU A 461 4.88 -9.81 1.15
N ARG A 462 5.75 -10.80 0.92
CA ARG A 462 6.66 -11.42 1.91
C ARG A 462 5.92 -12.01 3.12
N ARG A 463 4.75 -12.61 2.90
CA ARG A 463 3.95 -13.32 3.90
C ARG A 463 3.96 -14.82 3.65
N ASP A 464 3.67 -15.61 4.69
CA ASP A 464 3.62 -17.07 4.63
C ASP A 464 2.20 -17.65 4.69
N LYS A 465 1.19 -16.81 4.39
CA LYS A 465 -0.24 -17.14 4.38
C LYS A 465 -0.94 -16.48 3.20
N ILE A 466 -1.92 -17.18 2.64
CA ILE A 466 -2.85 -16.65 1.64
C ILE A 466 -4.03 -16.01 2.37
N LEU A 467 -4.40 -14.80 1.97
CA LEU A 467 -5.50 -14.01 2.53
C LEU A 467 -6.55 -13.69 1.45
N PRO A 468 -7.77 -13.26 1.84
CA PRO A 468 -8.79 -12.87 0.89
C PRO A 468 -8.35 -11.74 -0.06
N CYS A 469 -7.51 -10.81 0.40
CA CYS A 469 -6.96 -9.75 -0.45
C CYS A 469 -6.13 -10.30 -1.62
N ASP A 470 -5.33 -11.35 -1.39
CA ASP A 470 -4.52 -11.98 -2.43
C ASP A 470 -5.43 -12.55 -3.53
N ILE A 471 -6.50 -13.26 -3.14
CA ILE A 471 -7.51 -13.81 -4.06
C ILE A 471 -8.18 -12.70 -4.87
N ARG A 472 -8.61 -11.62 -4.22
CA ARG A 472 -9.30 -10.51 -4.89
C ARG A 472 -8.40 -9.81 -5.91
N ILE A 473 -7.17 -9.50 -5.53
CA ILE A 473 -6.21 -8.80 -6.39
C ILE A 473 -5.90 -9.64 -7.63
N VAL A 474 -5.57 -10.92 -7.47
CA VAL A 474 -5.17 -11.75 -8.62
C VAL A 474 -6.33 -12.01 -9.58
N VAL A 475 -7.54 -12.21 -9.05
CA VAL A 475 -8.75 -12.35 -9.88
C VAL A 475 -9.08 -11.04 -10.59
N LEU A 476 -8.92 -9.88 -9.94
CA LEU A 476 -9.16 -8.58 -10.56
C LEU A 476 -8.20 -8.30 -11.72
N LEU A 477 -6.95 -8.76 -11.61
CA LEU A 477 -5.91 -8.58 -12.62
C LEU A 477 -5.96 -9.62 -13.74
N ASP A 478 -6.59 -10.78 -13.51
CA ASP A 478 -6.79 -11.81 -14.54
C ASP A 478 -8.15 -11.65 -15.22
N TRP A 479 -8.16 -11.10 -16.43
CA TRP A 479 -9.39 -10.84 -17.18
C TRP A 479 -10.16 -12.11 -17.56
N GLU A 480 -9.49 -13.25 -17.74
CA GLU A 480 -10.11 -14.50 -18.14
C GLU A 480 -10.88 -15.14 -17.00
N ILE A 481 -10.36 -15.02 -15.77
CA ILE A 481 -11.02 -15.47 -14.56
C ILE A 481 -12.06 -14.45 -14.10
N LEU A 482 -11.73 -13.14 -14.10
CA LEU A 482 -12.63 -12.09 -13.65
C LEU A 482 -13.99 -12.19 -14.35
N ARG A 483 -14.01 -12.33 -15.68
CA ARG A 483 -15.27 -12.44 -16.45
C ARG A 483 -16.16 -13.62 -16.03
N LEU A 484 -15.59 -14.66 -15.41
CA LEU A 484 -16.32 -15.85 -14.98
C LEU A 484 -16.94 -15.69 -13.59
N VAL A 485 -16.31 -14.89 -12.72
CA VAL A 485 -16.65 -14.79 -11.29
C VAL A 485 -17.07 -13.38 -10.84
N SER A 486 -17.02 -12.39 -11.75
CA SER A 486 -17.34 -10.97 -11.47
C SER A 486 -18.78 -10.74 -11.04
N PHE A 487 -19.66 -11.73 -11.12
CA PHE A 487 -21.03 -11.61 -10.64
C PHE A 487 -21.14 -11.88 -9.13
N SER A 488 -20.10 -12.36 -8.45
CA SER A 488 -20.13 -12.53 -7.00
C SER A 488 -20.21 -11.20 -6.26
N LYS A 489 -21.29 -10.98 -5.50
CA LYS A 489 -21.42 -9.81 -4.62
C LYS A 489 -20.34 -9.79 -3.54
N VAL A 490 -20.03 -10.95 -2.94
CA VAL A 490 -19.02 -11.08 -1.87
C VAL A 490 -17.61 -10.79 -2.36
N PHE A 491 -17.32 -11.05 -3.64
CA PHE A 491 -16.05 -10.64 -4.25
C PHE A 491 -15.87 -9.12 -4.19
N TRP A 492 -16.88 -8.34 -4.57
CA TRP A 492 -16.81 -6.89 -4.65
C TRP A 492 -17.06 -6.15 -3.33
N GLU A 493 -17.93 -6.68 -2.48
CA GLU A 493 -18.47 -5.96 -1.31
C GLU A 493 -18.10 -6.62 0.02
N GLY A 494 -17.53 -7.83 -0.01
CA GLY A 494 -17.32 -8.64 1.19
C GLY A 494 -18.61 -9.30 1.68
N LYS A 495 -18.49 -10.07 2.76
CA LYS A 495 -19.63 -10.68 3.44
C LYS A 495 -19.96 -9.80 4.65
N VAL A 496 -21.15 -9.21 4.66
CA VAL A 496 -21.63 -8.30 5.73
C VAL A 496 -22.04 -9.10 6.96
#